data_AF-A0A3M2BYG8-F1
#
_entry.id   AF-A0A3M2BYG8-F1
#
_cell.length_a   1.000
_cell.length_b   1.000
_cell.length_c   1.000
_cell.angle_alpha   90.00
_cell.angle_beta   90.00
_cell.angle_gamma   90.00
#
_symmetry.space_group_name_H-M   'P 1'
#
loop_
_entity.id
_entity.type
_entity.pdbx_description
1 polymer ?
#
loop_
_entity_poly.entity_id
_entity_poly.type
_entity_poly.pdbx_seq_one_letter_code
_entity_poly.pdbx_strand_id
1 'polypeptide(L)'
;MFNLRGNARTSGEDRRKEAGNVFGEGTRTPVTISLMVKDPSHTGPCELYYHDIGDYLSREEKLAIIENTGSIEGLEWHRITPNEEGDWINQRDPAFDRFISLGDKSGDETNTIFSTYSQGLLTGRDSWAYNFSHERLSENMSLMIDAYNEEVENFQRACEGLPKEKWPRVEDVISTDPKRISWTHNLKQSLNRGKAIAFDESKIVPSIYRPFSRAWLYFDRLLNERVYLMPKLFPTPEHENVVISVLGKGATKPFSVLASNTLPDYEMISKGQCFPMYWYERMKGESGKPQGELGFGSQAQVDEHGYVRHEAITDWALEHFRKHYGDESITKEDIFWYVYGVLHSPEYRSRFASNLKKQLARIPLARDFWAFSKAGRKLGELHLNYENVEPWPVKEETKLIMEDADWRVTKMRF
;
A
#
# COMPACT_ATOMS: atom_id res chain seq x y z
N MET A 1 32.60 0.20 -5.44
CA MET A 1 31.43 0.76 -4.73
C MET A 1 31.53 0.38 -3.26
N PHE A 2 31.79 1.35 -2.37
CA PHE A 2 31.92 1.10 -0.94
C PHE A 2 30.69 1.64 -0.21
N ASN A 3 29.78 0.73 0.17
CA ASN A 3 28.53 1.06 0.83
C ASN A 3 28.75 1.35 2.31
N LEU A 4 28.52 2.59 2.73
CA LEU A 4 28.66 3.03 4.12
C LEU A 4 27.36 2.93 4.91
N ARG A 5 26.26 2.54 4.26
CA ARG A 5 24.94 2.39 4.86
C ARG A 5 24.47 3.68 5.53
N GLY A 6 23.74 3.60 6.64
CA GLY A 6 23.28 4.74 7.43
C GLY A 6 21.89 5.27 7.05
N ASN A 7 21.04 4.45 6.42
CA ASN A 7 19.68 4.84 6.06
C ASN A 7 18.77 4.99 7.28
N ALA A 8 18.61 6.22 7.77
CA ALA A 8 17.75 6.57 8.91
C ALA A 8 16.28 6.84 8.52
N ARG A 9 15.86 6.46 7.30
CA ARG A 9 14.43 6.39 6.92
C ARG A 9 13.81 5.00 7.13
N THR A 10 14.60 4.03 7.56
CA THR A 10 14.15 2.69 7.97
C THR A 10 13.73 2.67 9.44
N SER A 11 13.17 1.55 9.90
CA SER A 11 12.73 1.34 11.29
C SER A 11 13.04 -0.08 11.77
N GLY A 12 13.00 -0.32 13.08
CA GLY A 12 13.15 -1.66 13.65
C GLY A 12 14.54 -2.25 13.38
N GLU A 13 14.57 -3.52 12.96
CA GLU A 13 15.82 -4.26 12.72
C GLU A 13 16.68 -3.66 11.61
N ASP A 14 16.08 -3.27 10.49
CA ASP A 14 16.82 -2.63 9.39
C ASP A 14 17.48 -1.34 9.86
N ARG A 15 16.79 -0.55 10.68
CA ARG A 15 17.39 0.67 11.27
C ARG A 15 18.56 0.34 12.18
N ARG A 16 18.45 -0.71 13.00
CA ARG A 16 19.53 -1.15 13.89
C ARG A 16 20.76 -1.59 13.08
N LYS A 17 20.56 -2.35 12.01
CA LYS A 17 21.65 -2.74 11.09
C LYS A 17 22.31 -1.53 10.45
N GLU A 18 21.52 -0.62 9.88
CA GLU A 18 22.06 0.58 9.20
C GLU A 18 22.88 1.49 10.14
N ALA A 19 22.52 1.54 11.43
CA ALA A 19 23.22 2.22 12.53
C ALA A 19 23.69 3.65 12.21
N GLY A 20 24.93 4.02 12.51
CA GLY A 20 25.41 5.40 12.38
C GLY A 20 25.42 5.90 10.94
N ASN A 21 25.07 7.17 10.72
CA ASN A 21 25.29 7.84 9.43
C ASN A 21 26.61 8.60 9.47
N VAL A 22 27.46 8.49 8.45
CA VAL A 22 28.78 9.16 8.42
C VAL A 22 28.69 10.70 8.48
N PHE A 23 27.57 11.27 8.03
CA PHE A 23 27.28 12.72 8.14
C PHE A 23 26.44 13.09 9.36
N GLY A 24 26.24 12.17 10.31
CA GLY A 24 25.44 12.40 11.51
C GLY A 24 24.01 12.81 11.19
N GLU A 25 23.52 13.86 11.87
CA GLU A 25 22.16 14.39 11.69
C GLU A 25 21.96 15.20 10.41
N GLY A 26 23.03 15.52 9.68
CA GLY A 26 22.97 16.29 8.44
C GLY A 26 22.24 15.55 7.31
N THR A 27 22.08 14.22 7.41
CA THR A 27 21.27 13.45 6.45
C THR A 27 20.65 12.20 7.08
N ARG A 28 19.57 11.74 6.46
CA ARG A 28 18.93 10.45 6.74
C ARG A 28 19.07 9.44 5.60
N THR A 29 19.75 9.81 4.50
CA THR A 29 20.00 8.92 3.35
C THR A 29 21.16 7.97 3.63
N PRO A 30 21.17 6.76 3.04
CA PRO A 30 22.38 5.96 2.99
C PRO A 30 23.48 6.70 2.21
N VAL A 31 24.73 6.40 2.54
CA VAL A 31 25.92 6.99 1.91
C VAL A 31 26.78 5.90 1.28
N THR A 32 27.42 6.21 0.15
CA THR A 32 28.30 5.27 -0.55
C THR A 32 29.46 6.05 -1.17
N ILE A 33 30.69 5.55 -0.99
CA ILE A 33 31.86 6.05 -1.72
C ILE A 33 31.90 5.31 -3.07
N SER A 34 31.87 6.09 -4.15
CA SER A 34 31.83 5.56 -5.52
C SER A 34 33.07 6.01 -6.27
N LEU A 35 33.86 5.03 -6.74
CA LEU A 35 34.99 5.27 -7.64
C LEU A 35 34.62 4.68 -9.00
N MET A 36 34.62 5.53 -10.03
CA MET A 36 34.29 5.16 -11.41
C MET A 36 35.53 5.40 -12.26
N VAL A 37 36.15 4.32 -12.73
CA VAL A 37 37.38 4.37 -13.53
C VAL A 37 37.02 4.14 -15.00
N LYS A 38 37.46 5.04 -15.87
CA LYS A 38 37.33 4.89 -17.32
C LYS A 38 38.71 4.71 -17.92
N ASP A 39 38.99 3.50 -18.39
CA ASP A 39 40.22 3.15 -19.08
C ASP A 39 39.95 2.95 -20.58
N PRO A 40 40.52 3.79 -21.48
CA PRO A 40 40.36 3.64 -22.93
C PRO A 40 40.88 2.32 -23.50
N SER A 41 41.77 1.63 -22.77
CA SER A 41 42.34 0.33 -23.19
C SER A 41 41.49 -0.86 -22.75
N HIS A 42 40.56 -0.67 -21.81
CA HIS A 42 39.67 -1.73 -21.33
C HIS A 42 38.69 -2.14 -22.42
N THR A 43 38.58 -3.44 -22.66
CA THR A 43 37.63 -4.03 -23.60
C THR A 43 36.72 -5.01 -22.87
N GLY A 44 35.45 -5.09 -23.30
CA GLY A 44 34.44 -5.93 -22.66
C GLY A 44 33.58 -5.19 -21.62
N PRO A 45 32.80 -5.92 -20.81
CA PRO A 45 31.88 -5.32 -19.85
C PRO A 45 32.62 -4.62 -18.71
N CYS A 46 31.93 -3.67 -18.07
CA CYS A 46 32.42 -2.99 -16.88
C CYS A 46 32.63 -4.00 -15.73
N GLU A 47 33.76 -3.91 -15.04
CA GLU A 47 34.00 -4.68 -13.83
C GLU A 47 33.46 -3.94 -12.61
N LEU A 48 32.65 -4.61 -11.81
CA LEU A 48 32.01 -4.03 -10.65
C LEU A 48 32.53 -4.68 -9.37
N TYR A 49 33.16 -3.86 -8.54
CA TYR A 49 33.67 -4.24 -7.23
C TYR A 49 32.81 -3.59 -6.15
N TYR A 50 32.36 -4.38 -5.18
CA TYR A 50 31.48 -3.95 -4.11
C TYR A 50 32.02 -4.37 -2.75
N HIS A 51 31.86 -3.50 -1.76
CA HIS A 51 32.17 -3.78 -0.37
C HIS A 51 31.09 -3.12 0.51
N ASP A 52 30.55 -3.87 1.46
CA ASP A 52 29.63 -3.37 2.48
C ASP A 52 30.41 -3.15 3.78
N ILE A 53 30.31 -1.96 4.37
CA ILE A 53 31.01 -1.63 5.62
C ILE A 53 30.57 -2.51 6.80
N GLY A 54 29.35 -3.07 6.77
CA GLY A 54 28.83 -3.97 7.80
C GLY A 54 27.58 -3.48 8.55
N ASP A 55 27.01 -4.38 9.35
CA ASP A 55 25.85 -4.14 10.20
C ASP A 55 26.24 -3.58 11.58
N TYR A 56 25.35 -2.77 12.16
CA TYR A 56 25.37 -2.27 13.55
C TYR A 56 26.52 -1.31 13.92
N LEU A 57 27.25 -0.80 12.94
CA LEU A 57 28.37 0.12 13.18
C LEU A 57 27.89 1.55 13.47
N SER A 58 28.37 2.13 14.57
CA SER A 58 28.26 3.55 14.87
C SER A 58 28.94 4.41 13.81
N ARG A 59 28.72 5.73 13.87
CA ARG A 59 29.36 6.66 12.94
C ARG A 59 30.88 6.61 13.10
N GLU A 60 31.33 6.61 14.34
CA GLU A 60 32.73 6.66 14.73
C GLU A 60 33.46 5.39 14.29
N GLU A 61 32.85 4.20 14.45
CA GLU A 61 33.42 2.95 13.95
C GLU A 61 33.53 2.94 12.42
N LYS A 62 32.51 3.45 11.71
CA LYS A 62 32.57 3.56 10.23
C LYS A 62 33.69 4.49 9.78
N LEU A 63 33.87 5.63 10.44
CA LEU A 63 34.95 6.57 10.13
C LEU A 63 36.32 5.96 10.45
N ALA A 64 36.45 5.23 11.57
CA ALA A 64 37.68 4.52 11.91
C ALA A 64 38.03 3.44 10.89
N ILE A 65 37.06 2.70 10.37
CA ILE A 65 37.29 1.74 9.26
C ILE A 65 37.85 2.47 8.04
N ILE A 66 37.21 3.56 7.61
CA ILE A 66 37.66 4.35 6.45
C ILE A 66 39.10 4.85 6.64
N GLU A 67 39.42 5.38 7.83
CA GLU A 67 40.76 5.87 8.17
C GLU A 67 41.81 4.74 8.17
N ASN A 68 41.50 3.61 8.82
CA ASN A 68 42.40 2.47 8.94
C ASN A 68 42.66 1.76 7.61
N THR A 69 41.68 1.76 6.70
CA THR A 69 41.84 1.20 5.36
C THR A 69 42.87 2.01 4.53
N GLY A 70 42.97 3.33 4.73
CA GLY A 70 43.95 4.22 4.10
C GLY A 70 43.76 4.47 2.59
N SER A 71 43.45 3.43 1.81
CA SER A 71 43.18 3.51 0.37
C SER A 71 42.17 2.43 -0.06
N ILE A 72 41.75 2.44 -1.33
CA ILE A 72 40.88 1.37 -1.85
C ILE A 72 41.55 0.00 -1.81
N GLU A 73 42.88 -0.10 -1.77
CA GLU A 73 43.61 -1.37 -1.76
C GLU A 73 43.48 -2.09 -0.41
N GLY A 74 43.17 -1.35 0.67
CA GLY A 74 42.98 -1.92 2.00
C GLY A 74 41.58 -2.51 2.24
N LEU A 75 40.67 -2.48 1.25
CA LEU A 75 39.34 -3.07 1.35
C LEU A 75 39.31 -4.47 0.74
N GLU A 76 38.59 -5.38 1.38
CA GLU A 76 38.24 -6.67 0.80
C GLU A 76 37.12 -6.49 -0.24
N TRP A 77 37.49 -6.35 -1.50
CA TRP A 77 36.52 -6.18 -2.58
C TRP A 77 35.90 -7.50 -3.01
N HIS A 78 34.58 -7.52 -3.13
CA HIS A 78 33.86 -8.59 -3.81
C HIS A 78 33.52 -8.16 -5.22
N ARG A 79 34.00 -8.92 -6.22
CA ARG A 79 33.56 -8.75 -7.60
C ARG A 79 32.12 -9.24 -7.72
N ILE A 80 31.25 -8.41 -8.29
CA ILE A 80 29.84 -8.73 -8.50
C ILE A 80 29.49 -8.63 -9.98
N THR A 81 28.65 -9.55 -10.44
CA THR A 81 28.12 -9.57 -11.80
C THR A 81 26.65 -9.19 -11.75
N PRO A 82 26.23 -8.07 -12.35
CA PRO A 82 24.82 -7.74 -12.46
C PRO A 82 24.04 -8.88 -13.14
N ASN A 83 22.83 -9.17 -12.65
CA ASN A 83 21.94 -10.09 -13.36
C ASN A 83 21.33 -9.42 -14.60
N GLU A 84 20.55 -10.17 -15.39
CA GLU A 84 19.89 -9.69 -16.62
C GLU A 84 19.02 -8.44 -16.40
N GLU A 85 18.55 -8.25 -15.17
CA GLU A 85 17.71 -7.14 -14.79
C GLU A 85 18.49 -5.92 -14.27
N GLY A 86 19.82 -6.00 -14.24
CA GLY A 86 20.71 -4.95 -13.76
C GLY A 86 20.86 -4.88 -12.23
N ASP A 87 20.39 -5.88 -11.47
CA ASP A 87 20.56 -5.93 -10.02
C ASP A 87 22.01 -6.25 -9.64
N TRP A 88 22.64 -5.37 -8.87
CA TRP A 88 24.01 -5.57 -8.38
C TRP A 88 24.05 -6.45 -7.12
N ILE A 89 23.23 -6.09 -6.13
CA ILE A 89 23.08 -6.78 -4.85
C ILE A 89 21.60 -7.14 -4.62
N ASN A 90 21.36 -8.11 -3.73
CA ASN A 90 20.01 -8.63 -3.46
C ASN A 90 19.32 -9.03 -4.77
N GLN A 91 20.00 -9.85 -5.56
CA GLN A 91 19.51 -10.32 -6.85
C GLN A 91 18.27 -11.21 -6.65
N ARG A 92 17.41 -11.20 -7.66
CA ARG A 92 16.16 -11.99 -7.68
C ARG A 92 16.44 -13.46 -7.96
N ASP A 93 15.64 -14.34 -7.36
CA ASP A 93 15.63 -15.78 -7.71
C ASP A 93 14.79 -15.97 -8.98
N PRO A 94 15.37 -16.48 -10.09
CA PRO A 94 14.64 -16.72 -11.35
C PRO A 94 13.52 -17.75 -11.24
N ALA A 95 13.54 -18.63 -10.21
CA ALA A 95 12.45 -19.58 -9.99
C ALA A 95 11.11 -18.87 -9.74
N PHE A 96 11.15 -17.64 -9.21
CA PHE A 96 9.97 -16.83 -8.94
C PHE A 96 9.16 -16.52 -10.19
N ASP A 97 9.81 -16.33 -11.34
CA ASP A 97 9.14 -15.97 -12.58
C ASP A 97 8.30 -17.12 -13.18
N ARG A 98 8.52 -18.36 -12.69
CA ARG A 98 7.70 -19.54 -13.04
C ARG A 98 6.38 -19.59 -12.27
N PHE A 99 6.22 -18.77 -11.23
CA PHE A 99 5.02 -18.75 -10.41
C PHE A 99 3.92 -17.89 -11.03
N ILE A 100 2.69 -18.17 -10.63
CA ILE A 100 1.49 -17.53 -11.16
C ILE A 100 1.42 -16.09 -10.65
N SER A 101 1.27 -15.11 -11.53
CA SER A 101 1.12 -13.71 -11.09
C SER A 101 -0.21 -13.51 -10.37
N LEU A 102 -0.19 -12.71 -9.30
CA LEU A 102 -1.44 -12.32 -8.64
C LEU A 102 -2.35 -11.52 -9.57
N GLY A 103 -1.80 -10.65 -10.41
CA GLY A 103 -2.57 -9.82 -11.31
C GLY A 103 -1.69 -9.13 -12.34
N ASP A 104 -2.31 -8.59 -13.39
CA ASP A 104 -1.65 -7.76 -14.39
C ASP A 104 -2.59 -6.62 -14.80
N LYS A 105 -2.02 -5.44 -15.09
CA LYS A 105 -2.71 -4.25 -15.60
C LYS A 105 -2.39 -3.95 -17.06
N SER A 106 -1.53 -4.76 -17.69
CA SER A 106 -1.11 -4.59 -19.09
C SER A 106 -2.17 -5.00 -20.12
N GLY A 107 -3.22 -5.71 -19.69
CA GLY A 107 -4.35 -6.14 -20.55
C GLY A 107 -4.29 -7.60 -21.01
N ASP A 108 -3.21 -8.34 -20.69
CA ASP A 108 -3.12 -9.79 -20.89
C ASP A 108 -3.51 -10.54 -19.61
N GLU A 109 -4.81 -10.49 -19.27
CA GLU A 109 -5.38 -11.16 -18.07
C GLU A 109 -5.36 -12.71 -18.17
N THR A 110 -4.82 -13.27 -19.26
CA THR A 110 -5.04 -14.66 -19.63
C THR A 110 -4.46 -15.69 -18.67
N ASN A 111 -3.53 -15.31 -17.77
CA ASN A 111 -2.87 -16.24 -16.84
C ASN A 111 -2.60 -15.63 -15.44
N THR A 112 -3.55 -14.89 -14.86
CA THR A 112 -3.42 -14.31 -13.50
C THR A 112 -4.44 -14.88 -12.52
N ILE A 113 -4.12 -14.84 -11.21
CA ILE A 113 -5.05 -15.30 -10.17
C ILE A 113 -6.25 -14.37 -10.04
N PHE A 114 -6.00 -13.06 -9.96
CA PHE A 114 -7.02 -12.04 -9.83
C PHE A 114 -7.21 -11.30 -11.16
N SER A 115 -8.47 -11.06 -11.53
CA SER A 115 -8.86 -10.22 -12.69
C SER A 115 -8.69 -8.73 -12.39
N THR A 116 -8.74 -8.34 -11.11
CA THR A 116 -8.59 -6.95 -10.73
C THR A 116 -7.91 -6.78 -9.38
N TYR A 117 -7.21 -5.66 -9.21
CA TYR A 117 -6.59 -5.27 -7.96
C TYR A 117 -6.33 -3.76 -7.94
N SER A 118 -6.27 -3.20 -6.74
CA SER A 118 -6.17 -1.76 -6.54
C SER A 118 -5.07 -1.41 -5.55
N GLN A 119 -4.55 -0.19 -5.63
CA GLN A 119 -3.85 0.39 -4.48
C GLN A 119 -4.86 0.79 -3.40
N GLY A 120 -4.44 0.76 -2.15
CA GLY A 120 -5.19 1.37 -1.04
C GLY A 120 -5.40 2.87 -1.28
N LEU A 121 -6.35 3.46 -0.55
CA LEU A 121 -6.73 4.86 -0.70
C LEU A 121 -5.58 5.80 -0.31
N LEU A 122 -5.31 6.82 -1.15
CA LEU A 122 -4.37 7.89 -0.83
C LEU A 122 -5.15 9.21 -0.70
N THR A 123 -5.25 9.74 0.53
CA THR A 123 -5.94 11.03 0.74
C THR A 123 -5.03 12.21 0.36
N GLY A 124 -3.75 12.14 0.72
CA GLY A 124 -2.81 13.26 0.66
C GLY A 124 -3.03 14.33 1.73
N ARG A 125 -3.88 14.05 2.74
CA ARG A 125 -4.32 14.98 3.79
C ARG A 125 -4.84 14.25 5.04
N ASP A 126 -4.14 13.22 5.48
CA ASP A 126 -4.66 12.29 6.50
C ASP A 126 -5.14 13.00 7.79
N SER A 127 -4.48 14.08 8.21
CA SER A 127 -4.89 14.87 9.39
C SER A 127 -6.28 15.48 9.30
N TRP A 128 -6.79 15.66 8.08
CA TRP A 128 -8.13 16.17 7.81
C TRP A 128 -9.10 15.03 7.50
N ALA A 129 -8.69 14.09 6.63
CA ALA A 129 -9.57 13.07 6.08
C ALA A 129 -9.73 11.82 6.95
N TYR A 130 -8.89 11.62 7.97
CA TYR A 130 -9.03 10.53 8.94
C TYR A 130 -9.21 11.04 10.37
N ASN A 131 -10.03 10.35 11.15
CA ASN A 131 -10.10 10.56 12.60
C ASN A 131 -10.64 9.32 13.32
N PHE A 132 -10.26 9.09 14.58
CA PHE A 132 -10.91 8.06 15.41
C PHE A 132 -12.32 8.47 15.85
N SER A 133 -12.62 9.77 15.92
CA SER A 133 -13.95 10.30 16.23
C SER A 133 -14.68 10.70 14.95
N HIS A 134 -15.88 10.15 14.77
CA HIS A 134 -16.77 10.49 13.67
C HIS A 134 -17.11 11.98 13.65
N GLU A 135 -17.51 12.53 14.80
CA GLU A 135 -17.88 13.94 14.97
C GLU A 135 -16.73 14.88 14.59
N ARG A 136 -15.52 14.62 15.10
CA ARG A 136 -14.35 15.43 14.78
C ARG A 136 -13.96 15.36 13.30
N LEU A 137 -14.14 14.20 12.67
CA LEU A 137 -13.92 14.09 11.23
C LEU A 137 -14.91 14.96 10.46
N SER A 138 -16.19 14.89 10.81
CA SER A 138 -17.25 15.71 10.21
C SER A 138 -16.91 17.19 10.32
N GLU A 139 -16.64 17.68 11.53
CA GLU A 139 -16.27 19.08 11.79
C GLU A 139 -15.02 19.51 10.99
N ASN A 140 -13.95 18.71 11.04
CA ASN A 140 -12.71 19.01 10.32
C ASN A 140 -12.94 19.11 8.81
N MET A 141 -13.70 18.17 8.24
CA MET A 141 -13.96 18.15 6.81
C MET A 141 -14.86 19.30 6.37
N SER A 142 -15.89 19.65 7.14
CA SER A 142 -16.72 20.83 6.87
C SER A 142 -15.86 22.11 6.85
N LEU A 143 -15.03 22.33 7.87
CA LEU A 143 -14.14 23.50 7.95
C LEU A 143 -13.17 23.59 6.75
N MET A 144 -12.58 22.46 6.35
CA MET A 144 -11.68 22.42 5.19
C MET A 144 -12.42 22.69 3.88
N ILE A 145 -13.64 22.16 3.73
CA ILE A 145 -14.47 22.36 2.52
C ILE A 145 -14.90 23.82 2.41
N ASP A 146 -15.27 24.46 3.51
CA ASP A 146 -15.60 25.89 3.53
C ASP A 146 -14.40 26.75 3.14
N ALA A 147 -13.22 26.47 3.72
CA ALA A 147 -11.98 27.14 3.34
C ALA A 147 -11.62 26.90 1.87
N TYR A 148 -11.84 25.68 1.35
CA TYR A 148 -11.64 25.38 -0.06
C TYR A 148 -12.56 26.22 -0.97
N ASN A 149 -13.85 26.29 -0.64
CA ASN A 149 -14.84 27.02 -1.44
C ASN A 149 -14.58 28.53 -1.42
N GLU A 150 -14.14 29.09 -0.29
CA GLU A 150 -13.69 30.48 -0.21
C GLU A 150 -12.53 30.75 -1.20
N GLU A 151 -11.56 29.84 -1.27
CA GLU A 151 -10.42 29.95 -2.18
C GLU A 151 -10.83 29.73 -3.65
N VAL A 152 -11.86 28.92 -3.92
CA VAL A 152 -12.48 28.83 -5.25
C VAL A 152 -13.05 30.17 -5.66
N GLU A 153 -13.83 30.82 -4.79
CA GLU A 153 -14.39 32.15 -5.09
C GLU A 153 -13.32 33.22 -5.26
N ASN A 154 -12.29 33.23 -4.40
CA ASN A 154 -11.15 34.15 -4.52
C ASN A 154 -10.44 33.99 -5.87
N PHE A 155 -10.20 32.74 -6.28
CA PHE A 155 -9.56 32.45 -7.56
C PHE A 155 -10.44 32.82 -8.76
N GLN A 156 -11.74 32.54 -8.70
CA GLN A 156 -12.67 32.94 -9.76
C GLN A 156 -12.75 34.46 -9.90
N ARG A 157 -12.78 35.21 -8.79
CA ARG A 157 -12.70 36.69 -8.79
C ARG A 157 -11.40 37.20 -9.41
N ALA A 158 -10.26 36.57 -9.11
CA ALA A 158 -8.97 36.93 -9.71
C ALA A 158 -8.90 36.64 -11.23
N CYS A 159 -9.73 35.71 -11.73
CA CYS A 159 -9.82 35.36 -13.14
C CYS A 159 -10.90 36.15 -13.91
N GLU A 160 -11.74 36.92 -13.22
CA GLU A 160 -12.89 37.59 -13.81
C GLU A 160 -12.47 38.58 -14.91
N GLY A 161 -13.12 38.50 -16.08
CA GLY A 161 -12.80 39.33 -17.25
C GLY A 161 -11.49 38.96 -17.97
N LEU A 162 -10.77 37.92 -17.55
CA LEU A 162 -9.54 37.47 -18.19
C LEU A 162 -9.76 36.22 -19.07
N PRO A 163 -9.13 36.16 -20.27
CA PRO A 163 -9.07 34.93 -21.04
C PRO A 163 -8.22 33.88 -20.30
N LYS A 164 -8.50 32.59 -20.50
CA LYS A 164 -7.93 31.47 -19.73
C LYS A 164 -6.40 31.41 -19.79
N GLU A 165 -5.80 31.85 -20.89
CA GLU A 165 -4.35 31.88 -21.10
C GLU A 165 -3.66 32.93 -20.21
N LYS A 166 -4.42 33.91 -19.70
CA LYS A 166 -3.95 34.97 -18.81
C LYS A 166 -4.36 34.75 -17.36
N TRP A 167 -4.96 33.61 -17.02
CA TRP A 167 -5.30 33.31 -15.63
C TRP A 167 -4.03 33.26 -14.77
N PRO A 168 -4.07 33.80 -13.54
CA PRO A 168 -2.95 33.72 -12.61
C PRO A 168 -2.67 32.26 -12.26
N ARG A 169 -1.46 31.96 -11.79
CA ARG A 169 -1.18 30.65 -11.20
C ARG A 169 -1.97 30.53 -9.91
N VAL A 170 -2.53 29.34 -9.68
CA VAL A 170 -3.33 29.05 -8.48
C VAL A 170 -2.57 29.41 -7.21
N GLU A 171 -1.30 29.02 -7.14
CA GLU A 171 -0.40 29.27 -6.01
C GLU A 171 -0.19 30.75 -5.66
N ASP A 172 -0.40 31.65 -6.61
CA ASP A 172 -0.19 33.09 -6.41
C ASP A 172 -1.41 33.77 -5.78
N VAL A 173 -2.56 33.09 -5.76
CA VAL A 173 -3.85 33.65 -5.29
C VAL A 173 -4.31 33.01 -3.99
N ILE A 174 -4.18 31.69 -3.86
CA ILE A 174 -4.77 30.94 -2.74
C ILE A 174 -3.93 31.03 -1.46
N SER A 175 -4.59 30.94 -0.31
CA SER A 175 -3.87 30.69 0.95
C SER A 175 -3.26 29.29 0.99
N THR A 176 -2.05 29.19 1.51
CA THR A 176 -1.33 27.92 1.73
C THR A 176 -1.20 27.56 3.21
N ASP A 177 -1.99 28.21 4.08
CA ASP A 177 -1.99 27.91 5.52
C ASP A 177 -2.44 26.45 5.78
N PRO A 178 -1.53 25.57 6.25
CA PRO A 178 -1.85 24.17 6.47
C PRO A 178 -2.89 23.95 7.58
N LYS A 179 -3.16 24.96 8.42
CA LYS A 179 -4.21 24.91 9.45
C LYS A 179 -5.62 25.13 8.90
N ARG A 180 -5.73 25.65 7.68
CA ARG A 180 -7.03 25.83 7.00
C ARG A 180 -7.27 24.76 5.96
N ILE A 181 -6.23 24.41 5.21
CA ILE A 181 -6.37 23.52 4.06
C ILE A 181 -5.07 22.78 3.74
N SER A 182 -5.18 21.49 3.48
CA SER A 182 -4.10 20.67 2.96
C SER A 182 -4.26 20.48 1.45
N TRP A 183 -3.48 21.23 0.67
CA TRP A 183 -3.54 21.21 -0.78
C TRP A 183 -2.83 20.00 -1.38
N THR A 184 -3.49 19.40 -2.37
CA THR A 184 -2.88 18.40 -3.27
C THR A 184 -3.02 18.84 -4.72
N HIS A 185 -2.27 18.20 -5.62
CA HIS A 185 -2.29 18.53 -7.04
C HIS A 185 -3.71 18.47 -7.63
N ASN A 186 -4.48 17.41 -7.37
CA ASN A 186 -5.82 17.28 -7.94
C ASN A 186 -6.84 18.26 -7.33
N LEU A 187 -6.67 18.63 -6.06
CA LEU A 187 -7.53 19.61 -5.42
C LEU A 187 -7.34 21.01 -6.02
N LYS A 188 -6.07 21.39 -6.25
CA LYS A 188 -5.73 22.62 -6.98
C LYS A 188 -6.28 22.61 -8.40
N GLN A 189 -6.18 21.48 -9.10
CA GLN A 189 -6.78 21.34 -10.43
C GLN A 189 -8.32 21.47 -10.42
N SER A 190 -8.99 21.02 -9.36
CA SER A 190 -10.44 21.15 -9.22
C SER A 190 -10.83 22.60 -8.94
N LEU A 191 -10.06 23.30 -8.10
CA LEU A 191 -10.23 24.73 -7.85
C LEU A 191 -10.03 25.56 -9.13
N ASN A 192 -8.99 25.25 -9.91
CA ASN A 192 -8.73 25.89 -11.20
C ASN A 192 -9.88 25.65 -12.22
N ARG A 193 -10.76 24.69 -11.99
CA ARG A 193 -11.97 24.46 -12.81
C ARG A 193 -13.23 25.09 -12.23
N GLY A 194 -13.12 25.85 -11.14
CA GLY A 194 -14.24 26.47 -10.44
C GLY A 194 -15.17 25.47 -9.77
N LYS A 195 -14.69 24.27 -9.42
CA LYS A 195 -15.53 23.21 -8.89
C LYS A 195 -15.72 23.36 -7.38
N ALA A 196 -16.85 23.91 -6.95
CA ALA A 196 -17.25 23.90 -5.54
C ALA A 196 -17.53 22.48 -5.02
N ILE A 197 -17.38 22.29 -3.71
CA ILE A 197 -17.60 21.01 -3.03
C ILE A 197 -18.62 21.21 -1.90
N ALA A 198 -19.59 20.32 -1.79
CA ALA A 198 -20.50 20.27 -0.64
C ALA A 198 -20.07 19.14 0.31
N PHE A 199 -20.16 19.40 1.62
CA PHE A 199 -20.03 18.37 2.63
C PHE A 199 -21.19 17.37 2.51
N ASP A 200 -20.89 16.09 2.68
CA ASP A 200 -21.83 14.98 2.59
C ASP A 200 -21.44 13.93 3.64
N GLU A 201 -22.24 13.85 4.69
CA GLU A 201 -22.00 12.96 5.84
C GLU A 201 -22.01 11.49 5.43
N SER A 202 -22.74 11.11 4.38
CA SER A 202 -22.78 9.73 3.87
C SER A 202 -21.44 9.23 3.32
N LYS A 203 -20.48 10.13 3.10
CA LYS A 203 -19.12 9.80 2.67
C LYS A 203 -18.18 9.48 3.83
N ILE A 204 -18.64 9.62 5.07
CA ILE A 204 -17.89 9.16 6.24
C ILE A 204 -18.07 7.64 6.36
N VAL A 205 -16.98 6.90 6.17
CA VAL A 205 -16.99 5.44 6.14
C VAL A 205 -15.93 4.86 7.08
N PRO A 206 -16.13 3.65 7.61
CA PRO A 206 -15.09 2.95 8.36
C PRO A 206 -13.95 2.54 7.41
N SER A 207 -12.71 2.76 7.86
CA SER A 207 -11.50 2.44 7.12
C SER A 207 -10.44 1.87 8.05
N ILE A 208 -9.60 0.98 7.54
CA ILE A 208 -8.40 0.54 8.23
C ILE A 208 -7.22 1.43 7.85
N TYR A 209 -6.82 2.31 8.78
CA TYR A 209 -5.78 3.31 8.55
C TYR A 209 -4.38 2.68 8.66
N ARG A 210 -4.16 1.86 9.69
CA ARG A 210 -2.91 1.11 9.91
C ARG A 210 -3.26 -0.33 10.32
N PRO A 211 -2.32 -1.29 10.31
CA PRO A 211 -2.61 -2.66 10.72
C PRO A 211 -3.28 -2.68 12.09
N PHE A 212 -4.46 -3.29 12.17
CA PHE A 212 -5.27 -3.40 13.39
C PHE A 212 -5.69 -2.04 14.01
N SER A 213 -5.79 -0.99 13.18
CA SER A 213 -6.21 0.35 13.60
C SER A 213 -7.26 0.89 12.65
N ARG A 214 -8.54 0.71 13.03
CA ARG A 214 -9.69 1.30 12.35
C ARG A 214 -9.85 2.78 12.72
N ALA A 215 -10.25 3.58 11.74
CA ALA A 215 -10.59 4.98 11.89
C ALA A 215 -11.73 5.34 10.93
N TRP A 216 -12.39 6.46 11.19
CA TRP A 216 -13.31 7.07 10.24
C TRP A 216 -12.53 7.78 9.15
N LEU A 217 -13.02 7.67 7.92
CA LEU A 217 -12.47 8.28 6.72
C LEU A 217 -13.56 9.07 6.00
N TYR A 218 -13.23 10.25 5.49
CA TYR A 218 -14.07 10.94 4.49
C TYR A 218 -13.69 10.51 3.07
N PHE A 219 -14.48 9.61 2.49
CA PHE A 219 -14.20 8.96 1.20
C PHE A 219 -14.85 9.74 0.03
N ASP A 220 -14.07 10.61 -0.61
CA ASP A 220 -14.53 11.45 -1.71
C ASP A 220 -13.48 11.59 -2.82
N ARG A 221 -13.91 11.45 -4.08
CA ARG A 221 -13.02 11.46 -5.25
C ARG A 221 -12.31 12.79 -5.49
N LEU A 222 -12.85 13.91 -5.02
CA LEU A 222 -12.22 15.24 -5.14
C LEU A 222 -11.31 15.54 -3.94
N LEU A 223 -11.68 15.04 -2.76
CA LEU A 223 -10.93 15.30 -1.53
C LEU A 223 -9.87 14.25 -1.22
N ASN A 224 -9.86 13.11 -1.92
CA ASN A 224 -8.78 12.13 -1.84
C ASN A 224 -7.93 12.19 -3.12
N GLU A 225 -6.60 12.31 -2.96
CA GLU A 225 -5.67 12.43 -4.09
C GLU A 225 -5.75 11.26 -5.07
N ARG A 226 -5.89 10.02 -4.57
CA ARG A 226 -6.16 8.84 -5.40
C ARG A 226 -7.12 7.89 -4.70
N VAL A 227 -8.27 7.64 -5.34
CA VAL A 227 -9.22 6.58 -4.93
C VAL A 227 -9.01 5.24 -5.64
N TYR A 228 -8.20 5.23 -6.71
CA TYR A 228 -7.93 4.04 -7.53
C TYR A 228 -9.21 3.28 -7.91
N LEU A 229 -9.25 1.96 -7.74
CA LEU A 229 -10.43 1.13 -7.94
C LEU A 229 -11.15 0.83 -6.61
N MET A 230 -10.82 1.51 -5.51
CA MET A 230 -11.53 1.33 -4.22
C MET A 230 -13.05 1.46 -4.38
N PRO A 231 -13.61 2.41 -5.17
CA PRO A 231 -15.06 2.47 -5.40
C PRO A 231 -15.66 1.28 -6.17
N LYS A 232 -14.85 0.43 -6.80
CA LYS A 232 -15.30 -0.85 -7.38
C LYS A 232 -15.20 -2.00 -6.38
N LEU A 233 -14.38 -1.88 -5.33
CA LEU A 233 -14.20 -2.93 -4.32
C LEU A 233 -15.09 -2.70 -3.11
N PHE A 234 -15.30 -1.44 -2.75
CA PHE A 234 -16.13 -0.95 -1.66
C PHE A 234 -16.96 0.25 -2.19
N PRO A 235 -18.00 0.00 -3.02
CA PRO A 235 -18.81 1.06 -3.61
C PRO A 235 -19.67 1.82 -2.60
N THR A 236 -20.25 1.12 -1.61
CA THR A 236 -21.05 1.69 -0.52
C THR A 236 -20.78 0.91 0.78
N PRO A 237 -21.19 1.44 1.95
CA PRO A 237 -21.03 0.75 3.24
C PRO A 237 -21.71 -0.63 3.33
N GLU A 238 -22.74 -0.89 2.53
CA GLU A 238 -23.52 -2.14 2.52
C GLU A 238 -22.84 -3.27 1.73
N HIS A 239 -21.84 -2.95 0.89
CA HIS A 239 -21.17 -3.94 0.06
C HIS A 239 -19.99 -4.57 0.81
N GLU A 240 -20.22 -5.74 1.38
CA GLU A 240 -19.17 -6.52 2.04
C GLU A 240 -18.14 -7.03 1.04
N ASN A 241 -16.86 -6.96 1.42
CA ASN A 241 -15.79 -7.53 0.62
C ASN A 241 -14.59 -7.84 1.51
N VAL A 242 -13.72 -8.73 1.05
CA VAL A 242 -12.45 -9.01 1.71
C VAL A 242 -11.34 -8.77 0.71
N VAL A 243 -10.29 -8.05 1.12
CA VAL A 243 -9.12 -7.80 0.30
C VAL A 243 -7.86 -8.30 1.00
N ILE A 244 -6.97 -8.96 0.26
CA ILE A 244 -5.60 -9.26 0.69
C ILE A 244 -4.74 -8.08 0.29
N SER A 245 -4.24 -7.31 1.27
CA SER A 245 -3.30 -6.23 1.03
C SER A 245 -1.87 -6.71 1.19
N VAL A 246 -1.05 -6.59 0.16
CA VAL A 246 0.37 -6.97 0.16
C VAL A 246 1.27 -5.74 0.02
N LEU A 247 2.50 -5.85 0.52
CA LEU A 247 3.52 -4.83 0.37
C LEU A 247 3.74 -4.45 -1.09
N GLY A 248 3.70 -3.14 -1.38
CA GLY A 248 3.93 -2.64 -2.72
C GLY A 248 5.39 -2.68 -3.15
N LYS A 249 5.61 -2.71 -4.47
CA LYS A 249 6.94 -2.67 -5.08
C LYS A 249 7.76 -1.48 -4.58
N GLY A 250 9.03 -1.76 -4.25
CA GLY A 250 9.98 -0.74 -3.78
C GLY A 250 9.64 -0.15 -2.42
N ALA A 251 8.82 -0.83 -1.60
CA ALA A 251 8.72 -0.50 -0.19
C ALA A 251 10.02 -0.87 0.54
N THR A 252 10.36 -0.11 1.58
CA THR A 252 11.59 -0.30 2.36
C THR A 252 11.43 -1.28 3.50
N LYS A 253 10.20 -1.64 3.86
CA LYS A 253 9.86 -2.55 4.95
C LYS A 253 9.98 -4.02 4.50
N PRO A 254 10.16 -4.98 5.44
CA PRO A 254 10.03 -6.41 5.14
C PRO A 254 8.66 -6.73 4.53
N PHE A 255 8.61 -7.78 3.69
CA PHE A 255 7.35 -8.21 3.09
C PHE A 255 6.32 -8.54 4.16
N SER A 256 5.15 -7.91 4.04
CA SER A 256 4.01 -8.14 4.90
C SER A 256 2.73 -8.18 4.08
N VAL A 257 1.72 -8.81 4.67
CA VAL A 257 0.40 -8.98 4.08
C VAL A 257 -0.63 -8.98 5.20
N LEU A 258 -1.81 -8.40 4.93
CA LEU A 258 -2.93 -8.36 5.87
C LEU A 258 -4.24 -8.39 5.08
N ALA A 259 -5.18 -9.23 5.51
CA ALA A 259 -6.55 -9.21 5.02
C ALA A 259 -7.35 -8.10 5.70
N SER A 260 -8.23 -7.43 4.95
CA SER A 260 -9.16 -6.43 5.48
C SER A 260 -10.54 -6.62 4.88
N ASN A 261 -11.58 -6.44 5.71
CA ASN A 261 -12.98 -6.34 5.28
C ASN A 261 -13.51 -4.90 5.23
N THR A 262 -12.65 -3.92 5.49
CA THR A 262 -12.95 -2.49 5.41
C THR A 262 -12.01 -1.80 4.43
N LEU A 263 -12.35 -0.59 3.99
CA LEU A 263 -11.57 0.17 3.02
C LEU A 263 -10.12 0.39 3.52
N PRO A 264 -9.09 -0.12 2.81
CA PRO A 264 -7.70 -0.01 3.24
C PRO A 264 -7.04 1.29 2.81
N ASP A 265 -6.32 1.92 3.75
CA ASP A 265 -5.41 3.01 3.46
C ASP A 265 -4.18 2.53 2.65
N TYR A 266 -3.63 3.41 1.83
CA TYR A 266 -2.43 3.16 1.02
C TYR A 266 -1.20 2.75 1.85
N GLU A 267 -1.10 3.22 3.10
CA GLU A 267 -0.02 2.89 4.04
C GLU A 267 -0.47 1.96 5.18
N MET A 268 -1.66 1.32 5.09
CA MET A 268 -2.01 0.20 5.98
C MET A 268 -0.94 -0.89 5.87
N ILE A 269 -0.69 -1.34 4.65
CA ILE A 269 0.54 -2.03 4.26
C ILE A 269 1.26 -1.09 3.31
N SER A 270 2.56 -0.88 3.50
CA SER A 270 3.25 0.22 2.78
C SER A 270 3.17 0.06 1.26
N LYS A 271 2.69 1.11 0.59
CA LYS A 271 2.37 1.10 -0.84
C LYS A 271 1.39 -0.01 -1.26
N GLY A 272 0.46 -0.35 -0.38
CA GLY A 272 -0.31 -1.60 -0.40
C GLY A 272 -1.06 -1.84 -1.70
N GLN A 273 -0.93 -3.06 -2.25
CA GLN A 273 -1.77 -3.57 -3.33
C GLN A 273 -2.81 -4.51 -2.75
N CYS A 274 -4.07 -4.24 -3.02
CA CYS A 274 -5.23 -4.92 -2.48
C CYS A 274 -5.87 -5.81 -3.56
N PHE A 275 -5.86 -7.11 -3.29
CA PHE A 275 -6.43 -8.16 -4.11
C PHE A 275 -7.77 -8.61 -3.51
N PRO A 276 -8.89 -8.29 -4.15
CA PRO A 276 -10.20 -8.51 -3.58
C PRO A 276 -10.72 -9.92 -3.78
N MET A 277 -11.68 -10.34 -2.96
CA MET A 277 -12.50 -11.52 -3.21
C MET A 277 -13.56 -11.20 -4.28
N TYR A 278 -14.15 -10.01 -4.22
CA TYR A 278 -15.18 -9.55 -5.15
C TYR A 278 -14.88 -8.18 -5.74
N TRP A 279 -15.50 -7.85 -6.87
CA TRP A 279 -15.60 -6.48 -7.33
C TRP A 279 -17.03 -6.20 -7.83
N TYR A 280 -17.39 -4.93 -7.82
CA TYR A 280 -18.76 -4.47 -8.04
C TYR A 280 -18.82 -3.61 -9.29
N GLU A 281 -19.73 -3.97 -10.18
CA GLU A 281 -20.05 -3.20 -11.39
C GLU A 281 -21.36 -2.46 -11.21
N ARG A 282 -21.36 -1.14 -11.39
CA ARG A 282 -22.59 -0.36 -11.35
C ARG A 282 -23.34 -0.51 -12.67
N MET A 283 -24.54 -1.05 -12.63
CA MET A 283 -25.42 -1.10 -13.80
C MET A 283 -26.01 0.30 -14.05
N LYS A 284 -25.76 0.87 -15.23
CA LYS A 284 -26.35 2.15 -15.63
C LYS A 284 -27.65 1.89 -16.41
N GLY A 285 -28.79 2.33 -15.89
CA GLY A 285 -29.98 2.55 -16.72
C GLY A 285 -29.78 3.77 -17.63
N GLU A 286 -30.48 3.84 -18.77
CA GLU A 286 -30.36 4.89 -19.80
C GLU A 286 -30.59 6.33 -19.29
N SER A 287 -31.08 6.50 -18.06
CA SER A 287 -31.33 7.81 -17.43
C SER A 287 -30.68 8.00 -16.06
N GLY A 288 -29.69 7.17 -15.68
CA GLY A 288 -28.97 7.31 -14.40
C GLY A 288 -29.81 6.98 -13.15
N LYS A 289 -30.97 6.34 -13.31
CA LYS A 289 -31.74 5.71 -12.22
C LYS A 289 -31.45 4.20 -12.19
N PRO A 290 -31.44 3.56 -11.01
CA PRO A 290 -31.32 2.11 -10.91
C PRO A 290 -32.51 1.47 -11.63
N GLN A 291 -32.23 0.68 -12.65
CA GLN A 291 -33.24 -0.07 -13.39
C GLN A 291 -33.18 -1.51 -12.90
N GLY A 292 -34.03 -1.83 -11.93
CA GLY A 292 -34.46 -3.20 -11.73
C GLY A 292 -35.29 -3.63 -12.94
N GLU A 293 -34.93 -4.79 -13.49
CA GLU A 293 -35.68 -5.55 -14.50
C GLU A 293 -35.82 -4.94 -15.90
N LEU A 294 -35.09 -5.53 -16.87
CA LEU A 294 -35.56 -6.08 -18.16
C LEU A 294 -34.41 -6.17 -19.16
N GLY A 295 -33.83 -7.35 -19.35
CA GLY A 295 -32.86 -7.61 -20.44
C GLY A 295 -32.23 -9.00 -20.37
N PHE A 296 -32.52 -9.83 -21.37
CA PHE A 296 -32.08 -11.22 -21.48
C PHE A 296 -30.57 -11.33 -21.78
N GLY A 297 -29.80 -11.89 -20.84
CA GLY A 297 -28.41 -12.29 -21.05
C GLY A 297 -27.60 -12.38 -19.75
N SER A 298 -27.40 -13.59 -19.23
CA SER A 298 -26.78 -13.95 -17.92
C SER A 298 -27.48 -13.35 -16.69
N GLN A 299 -28.04 -14.22 -15.84
CA GLN A 299 -28.77 -13.87 -14.60
C GLN A 299 -27.82 -13.35 -13.51
N ALA A 300 -27.11 -12.25 -13.75
CA ALA A 300 -26.41 -11.58 -12.67
C ALA A 300 -27.44 -10.76 -11.87
N GLN A 301 -27.71 -11.18 -10.63
CA GLN A 301 -28.64 -10.47 -9.75
C GLN A 301 -28.07 -9.09 -9.42
N VAL A 302 -28.76 -8.04 -9.86
CA VAL A 302 -28.48 -6.67 -9.48
C VAL A 302 -29.03 -6.45 -8.07
N ASP A 303 -28.21 -5.92 -7.17
CA ASP A 303 -28.64 -5.61 -5.81
C ASP A 303 -29.50 -4.34 -5.73
N GLU A 304 -30.00 -4.06 -4.53
CA GLU A 304 -30.84 -2.90 -4.23
C GLU A 304 -30.14 -1.54 -4.44
N HIS A 305 -28.81 -1.54 -4.54
CA HIS A 305 -27.99 -0.36 -4.81
C HIS A 305 -27.62 -0.21 -6.30
N GLY A 306 -28.04 -1.14 -7.15
CA GLY A 306 -27.79 -1.11 -8.59
C GLY A 306 -26.43 -1.66 -9.00
N TYR A 307 -25.83 -2.54 -8.19
CA TYR A 307 -24.55 -3.18 -8.48
C TYR A 307 -24.70 -4.67 -8.79
N VAL A 308 -23.78 -5.17 -9.60
CA VAL A 308 -23.55 -6.60 -9.82
C VAL A 308 -22.24 -6.97 -9.16
N ARG A 309 -22.28 -8.03 -8.34
CA ARG A 309 -21.09 -8.58 -7.69
C ARG A 309 -20.45 -9.64 -8.59
N HIS A 310 -19.15 -9.50 -8.80
CA HIS A 310 -18.33 -10.45 -9.55
C HIS A 310 -17.24 -11.02 -8.65
N GLU A 311 -16.93 -12.30 -8.81
CA GLU A 311 -15.74 -12.89 -8.19
C GLU A 311 -14.48 -12.35 -8.88
N ALA A 312 -13.47 -12.01 -8.08
CA ALA A 312 -12.22 -11.47 -8.61
C ALA A 312 -11.21 -12.56 -8.98
N ILE A 313 -11.34 -13.78 -8.45
CA ILE A 313 -10.53 -14.92 -8.89
C ILE A 313 -10.99 -15.32 -10.30
N THR A 314 -10.03 -15.42 -11.22
CA THR A 314 -10.31 -15.72 -12.62
C THR A 314 -10.80 -17.17 -12.79
N ASP A 315 -11.63 -17.41 -13.80
CA ASP A 315 -12.04 -18.78 -14.17
C ASP A 315 -10.83 -19.60 -14.64
N TRP A 316 -9.86 -18.94 -15.29
CA TRP A 316 -8.58 -19.56 -15.65
C TRP A 316 -7.84 -20.09 -14.42
N ALA A 317 -7.73 -19.29 -13.34
CA ALA A 317 -7.04 -19.73 -12.13
C ALA A 317 -7.78 -20.90 -11.48
N LEU A 318 -9.11 -20.87 -11.46
CA LEU A 318 -9.91 -21.98 -10.97
C LEU A 318 -9.62 -23.28 -11.73
N GLU A 319 -9.70 -23.25 -13.06
CA GLU A 319 -9.42 -24.42 -13.91
C GLU A 319 -7.97 -24.89 -13.76
N HIS A 320 -7.01 -23.95 -13.71
CA HIS A 320 -5.60 -24.27 -13.57
C HIS A 320 -5.29 -25.01 -12.25
N PHE A 321 -5.84 -24.52 -11.13
CA PHE A 321 -5.67 -25.16 -9.83
C PHE A 321 -6.34 -26.54 -9.78
N ARG A 322 -7.59 -26.65 -10.23
CA ARG A 322 -8.32 -27.94 -10.28
C ARG A 322 -7.58 -28.98 -11.11
N LYS A 323 -7.09 -28.59 -12.29
CA LYS A 323 -6.31 -29.44 -13.17
C LYS A 323 -4.98 -29.87 -12.56
N HIS A 324 -4.27 -28.96 -11.89
CA HIS A 324 -2.98 -29.28 -11.26
C HIS A 324 -3.14 -30.27 -10.09
N TYR A 325 -4.15 -30.07 -9.25
CA TYR A 325 -4.39 -30.89 -8.06
C TYR A 325 -5.28 -32.12 -8.30
N GLY A 326 -5.97 -32.19 -9.46
CA GLY A 326 -6.91 -33.26 -9.77
C GLY A 326 -8.16 -33.23 -8.87
N ASP A 327 -8.58 -32.04 -8.41
CA ASP A 327 -9.64 -31.85 -7.42
C ASP A 327 -10.65 -30.79 -7.87
N GLU A 328 -11.81 -31.22 -8.35
CA GLU A 328 -12.90 -30.35 -8.81
C GLU A 328 -13.63 -29.63 -7.67
N SER A 329 -13.41 -30.03 -6.41
CA SER A 329 -14.07 -29.40 -5.26
C SER A 329 -13.45 -28.04 -4.89
N ILE A 330 -12.25 -27.73 -5.38
CA ILE A 330 -11.58 -26.44 -5.17
C ILE A 330 -12.48 -25.32 -5.68
N THR A 331 -12.77 -24.34 -4.81
CA THR A 331 -13.51 -23.13 -5.16
C THR A 331 -12.58 -21.92 -5.33
N LYS A 332 -13.10 -20.84 -5.90
CA LYS A 332 -12.39 -19.55 -5.96
C LYS A 332 -12.07 -18.99 -4.58
N GLU A 333 -12.97 -19.16 -3.62
CA GLU A 333 -12.73 -18.76 -2.24
C GLU A 333 -11.56 -19.55 -1.62
N ASP A 334 -11.47 -20.85 -1.89
CA ASP A 334 -10.36 -21.67 -1.41
C ASP A 334 -9.02 -21.23 -2.02
N ILE A 335 -9.02 -20.79 -3.28
CA ILE A 335 -7.83 -20.20 -3.94
C ILE A 335 -7.46 -18.86 -3.29
N PHE A 336 -8.44 -18.00 -2.99
CA PHE A 336 -8.22 -16.75 -2.28
C PHE A 336 -7.49 -16.98 -0.95
N TRP A 337 -7.97 -17.93 -0.13
CA TRP A 337 -7.34 -18.26 1.14
C TRP A 337 -6.02 -19.01 0.98
N TYR A 338 -5.87 -19.84 -0.06
CA TYR A 338 -4.60 -20.47 -0.42
C TYR A 338 -3.52 -19.42 -0.67
N VAL A 339 -3.83 -18.38 -1.47
CA VAL A 339 -2.93 -17.24 -1.69
C VAL A 339 -2.52 -16.61 -0.36
N TYR A 340 -3.49 -16.34 0.51
CA TYR A 340 -3.21 -15.75 1.82
C TYR A 340 -2.29 -16.63 2.68
N GLY A 341 -2.48 -17.95 2.66
CA GLY A 341 -1.65 -18.92 3.36
C GLY A 341 -0.21 -18.96 2.83
N VAL A 342 -0.03 -19.04 1.51
CA VAL A 342 1.30 -19.05 0.88
C VAL A 342 2.06 -17.76 1.19
N LEU A 343 1.38 -16.61 1.12
CA LEU A 343 1.97 -15.31 1.45
C LEU A 343 2.39 -15.20 2.93
N HIS A 344 1.98 -16.13 3.80
CA HIS A 344 2.42 -16.25 5.19
C HIS A 344 3.49 -17.31 5.43
N SER A 345 3.86 -18.10 4.43
CA SER A 345 4.94 -19.10 4.56
C SER A 345 6.29 -18.40 4.87
N PRO A 346 6.96 -18.73 5.98
CA PRO A 346 8.28 -18.20 6.30
C PRO A 346 9.32 -18.55 5.24
N GLU A 347 9.25 -19.75 4.67
CA GLU A 347 10.13 -20.20 3.59
C GLU A 347 9.96 -19.32 2.35
N TYR A 348 8.72 -19.10 1.90
CA TYR A 348 8.41 -18.27 0.74
C TYR A 348 8.91 -16.83 0.93
N ARG A 349 8.61 -16.22 2.09
CA ARG A 349 9.03 -14.84 2.41
C ARG A 349 10.54 -14.70 2.48
N SER A 350 11.23 -15.68 3.06
CA SER A 350 12.69 -15.61 3.25
C SER A 350 13.43 -15.84 1.94
N ARG A 351 13.03 -16.86 1.17
CA ARG A 351 13.67 -17.21 -0.10
C ARG A 351 13.47 -16.13 -1.16
N PHE A 352 12.26 -15.60 -1.29
CA PHE A 352 11.90 -14.66 -2.35
C PHE A 352 11.88 -13.20 -1.87
N ALA A 353 12.55 -12.87 -0.75
CA ALA A 353 12.56 -11.52 -0.18
C ALA A 353 12.96 -10.43 -1.19
N SER A 354 13.99 -10.70 -2.01
CA SER A 354 14.45 -9.80 -3.08
C SER A 354 13.39 -9.60 -4.17
N ASN A 355 12.73 -10.68 -4.60
CA ASN A 355 11.65 -10.63 -5.59
C ASN A 355 10.45 -9.87 -5.04
N LEU A 356 9.99 -10.21 -3.84
CA LEU A 356 8.84 -9.58 -3.17
C LEU A 356 9.03 -8.07 -2.93
N LYS A 357 10.29 -7.61 -2.83
CA LYS A 357 10.61 -6.18 -2.71
C LYS A 357 10.57 -5.45 -4.06
N LYS A 358 10.89 -6.13 -5.16
CA LYS A 358 11.11 -5.51 -6.49
C LYS A 358 9.98 -5.77 -7.50
N GLN A 359 9.24 -6.86 -7.32
CA GLN A 359 8.21 -7.36 -8.21
C GLN A 359 6.90 -7.57 -7.44
N LEU A 360 5.80 -7.78 -8.18
CA LEU A 360 4.52 -8.14 -7.57
C LEU A 360 4.63 -9.59 -7.08
N ALA A 361 3.99 -9.92 -5.96
CA ALA A 361 3.99 -11.28 -5.47
C ALA A 361 3.45 -12.26 -6.52
N ARG A 362 4.08 -13.43 -6.64
CA ARG A 362 3.69 -14.52 -7.53
C ARG A 362 3.56 -15.79 -6.70
N ILE A 363 2.52 -16.58 -6.97
CA ILE A 363 2.11 -17.67 -6.09
C ILE A 363 2.53 -19.01 -6.70
N PRO A 364 3.38 -19.80 -6.01
CA PRO A 364 3.67 -21.17 -6.40
C PRO A 364 2.45 -22.08 -6.20
N LEU A 365 2.43 -23.20 -6.92
CA LEU A 365 1.57 -24.35 -6.62
C LEU A 365 2.31 -25.24 -5.61
N ALA A 366 1.92 -25.13 -4.34
CA ALA A 366 2.49 -25.89 -3.24
C ALA A 366 1.99 -27.33 -3.30
N ARG A 367 2.75 -28.27 -2.73
CA ARG A 367 2.40 -29.69 -2.76
C ARG A 367 1.04 -30.01 -2.13
N ASP A 368 0.69 -29.32 -1.04
CA ASP A 368 -0.57 -29.52 -0.31
C ASP A 368 -1.41 -28.24 -0.37
N PHE A 369 -2.34 -28.18 -1.33
CA PHE A 369 -3.26 -27.07 -1.50
C PHE A 369 -4.10 -26.82 -0.24
N TRP A 370 -4.71 -27.88 0.30
CA TRP A 370 -5.68 -27.78 1.38
C TRP A 370 -5.04 -27.36 2.70
N ALA A 371 -3.78 -27.74 2.97
CA ALA A 371 -3.05 -27.24 4.13
C ALA A 371 -2.90 -25.71 4.08
N PHE A 372 -2.47 -25.15 2.95
CA PHE A 372 -2.31 -23.70 2.78
C PHE A 372 -3.65 -22.96 2.76
N SER A 373 -4.65 -23.51 2.07
CA SER A 373 -5.99 -22.91 2.00
C SER A 373 -6.65 -22.84 3.39
N LYS A 374 -6.65 -23.95 4.14
CA LYS A 374 -7.23 -24.00 5.49
C LYS A 374 -6.47 -23.13 6.49
N ALA A 375 -5.13 -23.15 6.46
CA ALA A 375 -4.33 -22.29 7.31
C ALA A 375 -4.54 -20.80 6.98
N GLY A 376 -4.62 -20.47 5.69
CA GLY A 376 -4.92 -19.14 5.20
C GLY A 376 -6.30 -18.65 5.65
N ARG A 377 -7.35 -19.48 5.52
CA ARG A 377 -8.70 -19.15 5.98
C ARG A 377 -8.72 -18.90 7.49
N LYS A 378 -8.15 -19.80 8.29
CA LYS A 378 -8.07 -19.65 9.75
C LYS A 378 -7.34 -18.38 10.19
N LEU A 379 -6.23 -18.04 9.50
CA LEU A 379 -5.49 -16.82 9.77
C LEU A 379 -6.26 -15.56 9.33
N GLY A 380 -6.94 -15.64 8.20
CA GLY A 380 -7.83 -14.60 7.69
C GLY A 380 -8.95 -14.28 8.67
N GLU A 381 -9.66 -15.30 9.15
CA GLU A 381 -10.72 -15.16 10.17
C GLU A 381 -10.20 -14.47 11.43
N LEU A 382 -9.00 -14.84 11.91
CA LEU A 382 -8.38 -14.19 13.07
C LEU A 382 -8.08 -12.71 12.79
N HIS A 383 -7.50 -12.40 11.63
CA HIS A 383 -7.11 -11.03 11.29
C HIS A 383 -8.31 -10.13 10.96
N LEU A 384 -9.39 -10.68 10.41
CA LEU A 384 -10.61 -9.93 10.12
C LEU A 384 -11.43 -9.63 11.39
N ASN A 385 -11.30 -10.49 12.41
CA ASN A 385 -12.00 -10.38 13.69
C ASN A 385 -11.07 -9.97 14.84
N TYR A 386 -9.96 -9.29 14.56
CA TYR A 386 -8.91 -8.98 15.55
C TYR A 386 -9.39 -8.22 16.80
N GLU A 387 -10.54 -7.54 16.72
CA GLU A 387 -11.15 -6.78 17.83
C GLU A 387 -11.96 -7.66 18.79
N ASN A 388 -12.37 -8.86 18.35
CA ASN A 388 -13.30 -9.74 19.08
C ASN A 388 -12.67 -11.11 19.41
N VAL A 389 -11.34 -11.20 19.42
CA VAL A 389 -10.62 -12.45 19.74
C VAL A 389 -10.60 -12.68 21.25
N GLU A 390 -10.58 -13.95 21.65
CA GLU A 390 -10.37 -14.32 23.06
C GLU A 390 -9.00 -13.78 23.54
N PRO A 391 -8.96 -12.93 24.59
CA PRO A 391 -7.70 -12.38 25.08
C PRO A 391 -6.78 -13.49 25.59
N TRP A 392 -5.49 -13.37 25.28
CA TRP A 392 -4.50 -14.24 25.90
C TRP A 392 -4.49 -14.03 27.42
N PRO A 393 -4.44 -15.09 28.25
CA PRO A 393 -4.46 -14.95 29.70
C PRO A 393 -3.18 -14.23 30.17
N VAL A 394 -3.32 -12.96 30.51
CA VAL A 394 -2.27 -12.12 31.09
C VAL A 394 -2.62 -11.77 32.52
N LYS A 395 -1.59 -11.50 33.35
CA LYS A 395 -1.81 -10.93 34.67
C LYS A 395 -2.10 -9.44 34.50
N GLU A 396 -3.32 -9.03 34.81
CA GLU A 396 -3.72 -7.64 34.81
C GLU A 396 -3.46 -7.02 36.19
N GLU A 397 -2.86 -5.83 36.20
CA GLU A 397 -2.70 -5.03 37.42
C GLU A 397 -3.55 -3.77 37.27
N THR A 398 -4.73 -3.79 37.89
CA THR A 398 -5.67 -2.67 37.88
C THR A 398 -5.76 -2.02 39.25
N LYS A 399 -6.42 -0.85 39.30
CA LYS A 399 -6.97 -0.36 40.56
C LYS A 399 -8.05 -1.34 41.07
N LEU A 400 -8.29 -1.33 42.38
CA LEU A 400 -9.35 -2.13 43.03
C LEU A 400 -10.75 -1.81 42.48
N ILE A 401 -10.97 -0.55 42.08
CA ILE A 401 -12.18 -0.07 41.41
C ILE A 401 -11.70 0.77 40.24
N MET A 402 -12.15 0.44 39.05
CA MET A 402 -11.87 1.17 37.81
C MET A 402 -13.08 2.06 37.49
N GLU A 403 -12.84 3.33 37.21
CA GLU A 403 -13.84 4.25 36.66
C GLU A 403 -13.63 4.42 35.14
N ASP A 404 -14.63 4.92 34.41
CA ASP A 404 -14.53 5.13 32.95
C ASP A 404 -13.32 5.99 32.56
N ALA A 405 -12.99 6.99 33.38
CA ALA A 405 -11.84 7.86 33.17
C ALA A 405 -10.49 7.11 33.21
N ASP A 406 -10.42 5.97 33.92
CA ASP A 406 -9.19 5.17 34.04
C ASP A 406 -8.88 4.36 32.77
N TRP A 407 -9.88 4.12 31.91
CA TRP A 407 -9.69 3.45 30.61
C TRP A 407 -9.21 4.41 29.52
N ARG A 408 -9.13 5.71 29.82
CA ARG A 408 -8.67 6.72 28.86
C ARG A 408 -7.16 6.60 28.62
N VAL A 409 -6.80 6.19 27.41
CA VAL A 409 -5.40 6.11 27.00
C VAL A 409 -4.87 7.48 26.58
N THR A 410 -3.76 7.91 27.19
CA THR A 410 -2.95 9.05 26.72
C THR A 410 -1.76 8.56 25.91
N LYS A 411 -0.99 7.60 26.45
CA LYS A 411 0.12 6.93 25.79
C LYS A 411 0.45 5.62 26.48
N MET A 412 0.39 4.51 25.74
CA MET A 412 0.88 3.20 26.21
C MET A 412 2.42 3.17 26.21
N ARG A 413 3.03 2.47 27.18
CA ARG A 413 4.48 2.29 27.32
C ARG A 413 4.80 0.93 27.93
N PHE A 414 6.02 0.44 27.68
CA PHE A 414 6.58 -0.74 28.35
C PHE A 414 7.28 -0.36 29.65
#